data_AF-A0A820HI38-F1
#
_entry.id   AF-A0A820HI38-F1
#
_cell.length_a   1.000
_cell.length_b   1.000
_cell.length_c   1.000
_cell.angle_alpha   90.00
_cell.angle_beta   90.00
_cell.angle_gamma   90.00
#
_symmetry.space_group_name_H-M   'P 1'
#
loop_
_entity.id
_entity.type
_entity.pdbx_description
1 polymer ?
#
loop_
_entity_poly.entity_id
_entity_poly.type
_entity_poly.pdbx_seq_one_letter_code
_entity_poly.pdbx_strand_id
1 'polypeptide(L)'
;MNHFIYATGLKKIVKLDEHSTFQDFLDQQQYSTSGVLRYEKIFGHGFVSTGGLDTTKEFVESLDLKSDQIVLDVGCGIGGGDIYIAETYGCSVIGIDLSVNMVNIAYERLMAKSG
;
A
#
# COMPACT_ATOMS: atom_id res chain seq x y z
N MET A 1 -0.65 -18.47 -1.96
CA MET A 1 -0.31 -17.23 -1.21
C MET A 1 -0.58 -16.10 -2.18
N ASN A 2 -1.70 -15.40 -2.00
CA ASN A 2 -2.15 -14.38 -2.92
C ASN A 2 -1.27 -13.14 -2.72
N HIS A 3 -0.80 -12.53 -3.79
CA HIS A 3 -0.12 -11.24 -3.72
C HIS A 3 -0.83 -10.34 -4.72
N PHE A 4 -1.45 -9.26 -4.25
CA PHE A 4 -2.00 -8.23 -5.12
C PHE A 4 -0.90 -7.20 -5.35
N ILE A 5 -0.42 -7.14 -6.58
CA ILE A 5 0.62 -6.22 -7.00
C ILE A 5 -0.06 -4.98 -7.56
N TYR A 6 0.27 -3.80 -7.01
CA TYR A 6 0.11 -2.56 -7.74
C TYR A 6 1.49 -1.92 -7.90
N ALA A 7 1.78 -1.42 -9.10
CA ALA A 7 2.98 -0.64 -9.34
C ALA A 7 2.55 0.76 -9.74
N THR A 8 3.30 1.77 -9.31
CA THR A 8 3.06 3.18 -9.64
C THR A 8 3.20 3.52 -11.14
N GLY A 9 3.25 2.51 -12.03
CA GLY A 9 3.20 2.64 -13.49
C GLY A 9 2.42 1.52 -14.22
N LEU A 10 1.72 0.61 -13.53
CA LEU A 10 0.97 -0.48 -14.17
C LEU A 10 -0.55 -0.26 -14.08
N LYS A 11 -1.19 -0.11 -15.24
CA LYS A 11 -2.66 0.02 -15.41
C LYS A 11 -3.45 -1.29 -15.22
N LYS A 12 -2.88 -2.30 -14.56
CA LYS A 12 -3.52 -3.62 -14.47
C LYS A 12 -3.23 -4.32 -13.15
N ILE A 13 -4.29 -4.56 -12.39
CA ILE A 13 -4.31 -5.49 -11.27
C ILE A 13 -4.29 -6.91 -11.86
N VAL A 14 -3.28 -7.72 -11.51
CA VAL A 14 -3.21 -9.14 -11.90
C VAL A 14 -3.75 -9.99 -10.75
N LYS A 15 -4.82 -10.74 -11.01
CA LYS A 15 -5.39 -11.72 -10.08
C LYS A 15 -4.73 -13.07 -10.37
N LEU A 16 -4.03 -13.65 -9.39
CA LEU A 16 -3.50 -15.03 -9.46
C LEU A 16 -4.52 -15.99 -8.79
N ASP A 17 -4.57 -17.24 -9.28
CA ASP A 17 -5.64 -18.24 -9.14
C ASP A 17 -6.31 -18.47 -7.75
N GLU A 18 -7.50 -19.08 -7.82
CA GLU A 18 -8.41 -19.41 -6.71
C GLU A 18 -7.83 -20.41 -5.69
N HIS A 19 -7.38 -19.94 -4.52
CA HIS A 19 -7.52 -20.60 -3.20
C HIS A 19 -6.94 -19.70 -2.07
N SER A 20 -7.70 -19.35 -1.01
CA SER A 20 -7.27 -19.49 0.41
C SER A 20 -8.14 -18.74 1.44
N THR A 21 -8.54 -19.49 2.48
CA THR A 21 -9.29 -19.06 3.68
C THR A 21 -8.66 -17.91 4.49
N PHE A 22 -7.35 -17.67 4.36
CA PHE A 22 -6.65 -16.63 5.11
C PHE A 22 -6.93 -15.23 4.55
N GLN A 23 -7.09 -15.12 3.24
CA GLN A 23 -7.49 -13.87 2.59
C GLN A 23 -8.87 -13.42 3.07
N ASP A 24 -9.83 -14.34 3.03
CA ASP A 24 -11.20 -14.08 3.47
C ASP A 24 -11.23 -13.71 4.96
N PHE A 25 -10.42 -14.37 5.78
CA PHE A 25 -10.28 -14.01 7.19
C PHE A 25 -9.78 -12.56 7.37
N LEU A 26 -8.73 -12.17 6.63
CA LEU A 26 -8.21 -10.80 6.69
C LEU A 26 -9.27 -9.78 6.25
N ASP A 27 -9.91 -10.00 5.10
CA ASP A 27 -10.85 -9.04 4.51
C ASP A 27 -12.19 -8.99 5.26
N GLN A 28 -12.61 -10.06 5.93
CA GLN A 28 -13.88 -10.09 6.69
C GLN A 28 -13.72 -9.65 8.15
N GLN A 29 -12.52 -9.80 8.73
CA GLN A 29 -12.26 -9.48 10.12
C GLN A 29 -11.39 -8.21 10.26
N GLN A 30 -10.08 -8.39 10.40
CA GLN A 30 -9.15 -7.35 10.80
C GLN A 30 -9.06 -6.20 9.78
N TYR A 31 -9.18 -6.51 8.49
CA TYR A 31 -9.08 -5.57 7.37
C TYR A 31 -10.36 -5.51 6.54
N SER A 32 -11.53 -5.59 7.20
CA SER A 32 -12.75 -5.07 6.60
C SER A 32 -12.57 -3.60 6.23
N THR A 33 -13.19 -3.12 5.15
CA THR A 33 -13.08 -1.72 4.71
C THR A 33 -13.34 -0.73 5.84
N SER A 34 -14.34 -1.01 6.68
CA SER A 34 -14.66 -0.18 7.85
C SER A 34 -13.57 -0.19 8.93
N GLY A 35 -12.89 -1.32 9.13
CA GLY A 35 -11.76 -1.46 10.04
C GLY A 35 -10.53 -0.71 9.53
N VAL A 36 -10.24 -0.85 8.24
CA VAL A 36 -9.15 -0.12 7.56
C VAL A 36 -9.31 1.39 7.71
N LEU A 37 -10.49 1.94 7.38
CA LEU A 37 -10.75 3.38 7.50
C LEU A 37 -10.74 3.85 8.97
N ARG A 38 -11.08 2.97 9.92
CA ARG A 38 -10.96 3.28 11.35
C ARG A 38 -9.49 3.38 11.76
N TYR A 39 -8.64 2.46 11.31
CA TYR A 39 -7.20 2.54 11.57
C TYR A 39 -6.59 3.79 10.96
N GLU A 40 -6.96 4.13 9.73
CA GLU A 40 -6.51 5.37 9.08
C GLU A 40 -6.88 6.61 9.90
N LYS A 41 -8.10 6.66 10.45
CA LYS A 41 -8.51 7.78 11.30
C LYS A 41 -7.65 7.93 12.56
N ILE A 42 -7.07 6.83 13.05
CA ILE A 42 -6.21 6.81 14.24
C ILE A 42 -4.76 7.15 13.87
N PHE A 43 -4.24 6.54 12.79
CA PHE A 43 -2.82 6.59 12.43
C PHE A 43 -2.46 7.71 11.46
N GLY A 44 -3.44 8.34 10.82
CA GLY A 44 -3.25 9.41 9.86
C GLY A 44 -3.57 8.97 8.43
N HIS A 45 -3.90 9.95 7.60
CA HIS A 45 -4.33 9.72 6.23
C HIS A 45 -3.27 8.96 5.42
N GLY A 46 -3.67 7.84 4.80
CA GLY A 46 -2.79 6.98 4.03
C GLY A 46 -2.11 5.86 4.83
N PHE A 47 -2.29 5.80 6.15
CA PHE A 47 -1.54 4.87 7.01
C PHE A 47 -2.47 4.01 7.86
N VAL A 48 -2.10 2.74 7.98
CA VAL A 48 -2.81 1.74 8.83
C VAL A 48 -1.88 1.16 9.91
N SER A 49 -0.75 1.83 10.14
CA SER A 49 0.31 1.43 11.06
C SER A 49 0.71 2.60 11.96
N THR A 50 1.22 2.26 13.15
CA THR A 50 1.64 3.23 14.16
C THR A 50 2.68 4.20 13.61
N GLY A 51 2.55 5.48 13.98
CA GLY A 51 3.49 6.55 13.62
C GLY A 51 3.21 7.22 12.27
N GLY A 52 2.44 6.58 11.40
CA GLY A 52 1.99 7.17 10.14
C GLY A 52 3.13 7.73 9.30
N LEU A 53 2.92 8.92 8.72
CA LEU A 53 3.89 9.56 7.85
C LEU A 53 5.23 9.86 8.53
N ASP A 54 5.24 10.23 9.81
CA ASP A 54 6.47 10.65 10.50
C ASP A 54 7.44 9.47 10.63
N THR A 55 6.93 8.30 11.01
CA THR A 55 7.75 7.07 11.05
C THR A 55 8.18 6.62 9.67
N THR A 56 7.33 6.75 8.64
CA THR A 56 7.73 6.48 7.25
C THR A 56 8.89 7.37 6.81
N LYS A 57 8.86 8.67 7.14
CA LYS A 57 9.96 9.59 6.85
C LYS A 57 11.26 9.15 7.50
N GLU A 58 11.23 8.88 8.79
CA GLU A 58 12.41 8.46 9.56
C GLU A 58 13.08 7.22 8.97
N PHE A 59 12.29 6.20 8.60
CA PHE A 59 12.83 4.99 7.99
C PHE A 59 13.40 5.24 6.59
N VAL A 60 12.65 5.91 5.72
CA VAL A 60 13.01 6.07 4.31
C VAL A 60 14.19 7.04 4.13
N GLU A 61 14.33 8.06 4.98
CA GLU A 61 15.47 8.99 4.95
C GLU A 61 16.82 8.27 5.07
N SER A 62 16.88 7.15 5.79
CA SER A 62 18.10 6.37 5.96
C SER A 62 18.49 5.50 4.76
N LEU A 63 17.59 5.33 3.78
CA LEU A 63 17.76 4.39 2.66
C LEU A 63 18.51 4.99 1.45
N ASP A 64 18.76 6.31 1.45
CA ASP A 64 19.42 7.05 0.36
C ASP A 64 18.85 6.75 -1.05
N LEU A 65 17.52 6.65 -1.14
CA LEU A 65 16.82 6.27 -2.36
C LEU A 65 17.09 7.23 -3.53
N LYS A 66 17.22 6.67 -4.74
CA LYS A 66 17.44 7.38 -5.99
C LYS A 66 16.30 7.12 -6.98
N SER A 67 16.01 8.11 -7.83
CA SER A 67 14.86 8.07 -8.75
C SER A 67 14.90 6.96 -9.79
N ASP A 68 16.07 6.39 -10.09
CA ASP A 68 16.23 5.27 -11.02
C ASP A 68 16.01 3.89 -10.36
N GLN A 69 15.74 3.86 -9.05
CA GLN A 69 15.51 2.63 -8.30
C GLN A 69 14.04 2.19 -8.32
N ILE A 70 13.85 0.88 -8.17
CA ILE A 70 12.56 0.24 -7.98
C ILE A 70 12.49 -0.27 -6.53
N VAL A 71 11.48 0.20 -5.80
CA VAL A 71 11.21 -0.19 -4.41
C VAL A 71 10.09 -1.24 -4.38
N LEU A 72 10.28 -2.29 -3.58
CA LEU A 72 9.24 -3.27 -3.27
C LEU A 72 8.76 -3.02 -1.83
N ASP A 73 7.48 -2.71 -1.65
CA ASP A 73 6.85 -2.62 -0.33
C ASP A 73 5.98 -3.85 -0.07
N VAL A 74 6.29 -4.55 1.03
CA VAL A 74 5.63 -5.81 1.43
C VAL A 74 4.71 -5.57 2.62
N GLY A 75 3.41 -5.68 2.40
CA GLY A 75 2.39 -5.26 3.34
C GLY A 75 2.10 -3.76 3.23
N CYS A 76 1.95 -3.28 2.00
CA CYS A 76 1.84 -1.86 1.68
C CYS A 76 0.55 -1.18 2.18
N GLY A 77 -0.44 -1.95 2.64
CA GLY A 77 -1.69 -1.43 3.17
C GLY A 77 -2.42 -0.55 2.16
N ILE A 78 -2.82 0.65 2.61
CA ILE A 78 -3.56 1.62 1.77
C ILE A 78 -2.65 2.60 1.00
N GLY A 79 -1.35 2.30 0.90
CA GLY A 79 -0.43 2.92 -0.05
C GLY A 79 0.14 4.30 0.31
N GLY A 80 -0.05 4.80 1.53
CA GLY A 80 0.48 6.11 1.93
C GLY A 80 2.01 6.19 1.87
N GLY A 81 2.70 5.14 2.30
CA GLY A 81 4.16 5.04 2.22
C GLY A 81 4.67 4.98 0.79
N ASP A 82 4.05 4.15 -0.04
CA ASP A 82 4.40 4.00 -1.46
C ASP A 82 4.30 5.32 -2.23
N ILE A 83 3.18 6.03 -2.06
CA ILE A 83 2.95 7.33 -2.69
C ILE A 83 3.98 8.34 -2.19
N TYR A 84 4.26 8.36 -0.88
CA TYR A 84 5.29 9.24 -0.31
C TYR A 84 6.67 8.97 -0.92
N ILE A 85 7.08 7.72 -1.03
CA ILE A 85 8.37 7.32 -1.62
C ILE A 85 8.44 7.75 -3.09
N ALA A 86 7.40 7.46 -3.87
CA ALA A 86 7.36 7.81 -5.28
C ALA A 86 7.40 9.32 -5.52
N GLU A 87 6.60 10.11 -4.79
CA GLU A 87 6.54 11.57 -4.94
C GLU A 87 7.80 12.26 -4.43
N THR A 88 8.41 11.76 -3.35
CA THR A 88 9.55 12.43 -2.69
C THR A 88 10.89 12.08 -3.32
N TYR A 89 11.10 10.82 -3.70
CA TYR A 89 12.39 10.32 -4.19
C TYR A 89 12.39 10.03 -5.69
N GLY A 90 11.23 10.11 -6.34
CA GLY A 90 11.08 9.83 -7.78
C GLY A 90 11.24 8.35 -8.14
N CYS A 91 11.20 7.44 -7.15
CA CYS A 91 11.35 6.01 -7.36
C CYS A 91 10.09 5.41 -8.01
N SER A 92 10.26 4.29 -8.70
CA SER A 92 9.14 3.40 -9.02
C SER A 92 8.86 2.50 -7.82
N VAL A 93 7.60 2.36 -7.40
CA VAL A 93 7.23 1.56 -6.23
C VAL A 93 6.27 0.46 -6.65
N ILE A 94 6.55 -0.76 -6.18
CA ILE A 94 5.72 -1.95 -6.34
C ILE A 94 5.20 -2.31 -4.95
N GLY A 95 3.93 -2.03 -4.67
CA GLY A 95 3.28 -2.39 -3.43
C GLY A 95 2.61 -3.76 -3.54
N ILE A 96 2.83 -4.62 -2.55
CA ILE A 96 2.12 -5.88 -2.40
C ILE A 96 1.41 -5.95 -1.04
N ASP A 97 0.14 -6.35 -1.05
CA ASP A 97 -0.58 -6.70 0.17
C ASP A 97 -1.39 -7.97 -0.04
N LEU A 98 -1.67 -8.67 1.06
CA LEU A 98 -2.59 -9.78 1.06
C LEU A 98 -4.02 -9.24 0.92
N SER A 99 -4.42 -8.25 1.73
CA SER A 99 -5.80 -7.74 1.77
C SER A 99 -6.22 -7.07 0.46
N VAL A 100 -7.31 -7.57 -0.15
CA VAL A 100 -7.90 -6.95 -1.34
C VAL A 100 -8.48 -5.59 -1.00
N ASN A 101 -9.07 -5.46 0.20
CA ASN A 101 -9.61 -4.18 0.67
C ASN A 101 -8.51 -3.12 0.77
N MET A 102 -7.33 -3.48 1.27
CA MET A 102 -6.17 -2.58 1.34
C MET A 102 -5.72 -2.14 -0.05
N VAL A 103 -5.43 -3.09 -0.95
CA VAL A 103 -4.92 -2.78 -2.29
C VAL A 103 -5.92 -1.98 -3.13
N ASN A 104 -7.23 -2.26 -3.02
CA ASN A 104 -8.24 -1.49 -3.72
C ASN A 104 -8.23 -0.01 -3.28
N ILE A 105 -8.15 0.26 -1.98
CA ILE A 105 -8.07 1.63 -1.45
C ILE A 105 -6.78 2.32 -1.92
N ALA A 106 -5.64 1.62 -1.88
CA ALA A 106 -4.36 2.15 -2.37
C ALA A 106 -4.45 2.53 -3.85
N TYR A 107 -5.00 1.65 -4.68
CA TYR A 107 -5.18 1.86 -6.11
C TYR A 107 -6.10 3.04 -6.41
N GLU A 108 -7.27 3.13 -5.75
CA GLU A 108 -8.20 4.24 -5.94
C GLU A 108 -7.55 5.60 -5.63
N ARG A 109 -6.74 5.68 -4.58
CA ARG A 109 -6.03 6.92 -4.18
C ARG A 109 -4.92 7.30 -5.14
N LEU A 110 -4.15 6.31 -5.59
CA LEU A 110 -3.13 6.53 -6.61
C LEU A 110 -3.75 7.10 -7.89
N MET A 111 -4.89 6.54 -8.31
CA MET A 111 -5.62 7.00 -9.50
C MET A 111 -6.20 8.41 -9.32
N ALA A 112 -6.70 8.76 -8.14
CA ALA A 112 -7.21 10.09 -7.83
C ALA A 112 -6.14 11.19 -7.86
N LYS A 113 -4.86 10.85 -7.65
CA LYS A 113 -3.71 11.76 -7.75
C LYS A 113 -3.15 11.92 -9.17
N SER A 114 -3.49 11.00 -10.07
CA SER A 114 -2.94 10.95 -11.43
C SER A 114 -3.80 11.67 -12.49
N GLY A 115 -4.88 12.35 -12.07
CA GLY A 115 -5.77 13.16 -12.92
C GLY A 115 -5.68 14.64 -12.56
#